data_AF-A0A957KC20-F1
#
_entry.id   AF-A0A957KC20-F1
#
_cell.length_a   1.000
_cell.length_b   1.000
_cell.length_c   1.000
_cell.angle_alpha   90.00
_cell.angle_beta   90.00
_cell.angle_gamma   90.00
#
_symmetry.space_group_name_H-M   'P 1'
#
loop_
_entity.id
_entity.type
_entity.pdbx_description
1 polymer ?
#
loop_
_entity_poly.entity_id
_entity_poly.type
_entity_poly.pdbx_seq_one_letter_code
_entity_poly.pdbx_strand_id
1 'polypeptide(L)'
;ESVVVIMGSGGQAALEAVEALSEKGRKIGLVRVRLYRPFDSSALIESLPATVRRIAVLDRTKEPGATGEPLYQDVLCAMAEHMAQGQPKFAAMPRIVGGRYGLSSKEFTPAMVKAVYDRLEAGDLRHSFTVGITDDVTHTSIDVDASFTVSAPETVRAMFFGLGSDGTVGS
;
A
#
# COMPACT_ATOMS: atom_id res chain seq x y z
N GLU A 1 5.51 14.68 0.50
CA GLU A 1 5.93 13.33 0.06
C GLU A 1 4.97 12.31 0.63
N SER A 2 4.76 11.21 -0.10
CA SER A 2 3.72 10.21 0.19
C SER A 2 4.34 8.85 0.41
N VAL A 3 3.94 8.14 1.47
CA VAL A 3 4.47 6.80 1.79
C VAL A 3 3.33 5.79 1.85
N VAL A 4 3.59 4.58 1.35
CA VAL A 4 2.74 3.41 1.60
C VAL A 4 3.40 2.52 2.65
N VAL A 5 2.63 2.09 3.65
CA VAL A 5 3.04 1.06 4.62
C VAL A 5 2.26 -0.21 4.31
N ILE A 6 2.96 -1.31 4.09
CA ILE A 6 2.35 -2.58 3.68
C ILE A 6 3.12 -3.78 4.24
N MET A 7 2.44 -4.91 4.37
CA MET A 7 3.02 -6.19 4.78
C MET A 7 2.75 -7.29 3.75
N GLY A 8 3.65 -8.27 3.66
CA GLY A 8 3.48 -9.47 2.85
C GLY A 8 3.82 -9.28 1.36
N SER A 9 3.26 -10.16 0.53
CA SER A 9 3.57 -10.24 -0.92
C SER A 9 3.17 -8.99 -1.70
N GLY A 10 2.12 -8.27 -1.28
CA GLY A 10 1.73 -7.00 -1.90
C GLY A 10 2.84 -5.95 -1.88
N GLY A 11 3.79 -6.07 -0.94
CA GLY A 11 4.98 -5.23 -0.89
C GLY A 11 5.92 -5.39 -2.08
N GLN A 12 5.85 -6.47 -2.86
CA GLN A 12 6.64 -6.64 -4.07
C GLN A 12 6.07 -5.82 -5.24
N ALA A 13 4.77 -5.97 -5.51
CA ALA A 13 4.08 -5.13 -6.49
C ALA A 13 4.18 -3.63 -6.14
N ALA A 14 4.17 -3.31 -4.84
CA ALA A 14 4.38 -1.95 -4.37
C ALA A 14 5.79 -1.44 -4.61
N LEU A 15 6.81 -2.28 -4.45
CA LEU A 15 8.20 -1.92 -4.72
C LEU A 15 8.40 -1.61 -6.20
N GLU A 16 7.93 -2.47 -7.09
CA GLU A 16 8.01 -2.28 -8.55
C GLU A 16 7.32 -0.98 -8.99
N ALA A 17 6.14 -0.68 -8.45
CA ALA A 17 5.45 0.57 -8.72
C ALA A 17 6.26 1.78 -8.23
N VAL A 18 6.82 1.71 -7.02
CA VAL A 18 7.58 2.82 -6.42
C VAL A 18 8.86 3.08 -7.17
N GLU A 19 9.61 2.05 -7.56
CA GLU A 19 10.82 2.20 -8.38
C GLU A 19 10.49 2.89 -9.71
N ALA A 20 9.51 2.36 -10.46
CA ALA A 20 9.12 2.89 -11.78
C ALA A 20 8.56 4.32 -11.74
N LEU A 21 7.91 4.72 -10.64
CA LEU A 21 7.37 6.07 -10.46
C LEU A 21 8.44 7.03 -9.92
N SER A 22 9.34 6.57 -9.05
CA SER A 22 10.41 7.40 -8.48
C SER A 22 11.46 7.77 -9.54
N GLU A 23 11.74 6.88 -10.48
CA GLU A 23 12.56 7.17 -11.68
C GLU A 23 11.99 8.33 -12.51
N LYS A 24 10.67 8.54 -12.45
CA LYS A 24 9.97 9.66 -13.11
C LYS A 24 9.92 10.92 -12.23
N GLY A 25 10.66 10.97 -11.13
CA GLY A 25 10.77 12.11 -10.23
C GLY A 25 9.65 12.25 -9.19
N ARG A 26 8.77 11.24 -9.04
CA ARG A 26 7.76 11.27 -7.97
C ARG A 26 8.42 11.13 -6.60
N LYS A 27 7.97 11.96 -5.65
CA LYS A 27 8.44 11.94 -4.25
C LYS A 27 7.59 11.00 -3.39
N ILE A 28 7.77 9.71 -3.63
CA ILE A 28 7.04 8.63 -2.97
C ILE A 28 8.00 7.66 -2.28
N GLY A 29 7.50 6.91 -1.31
CA GLY A 29 8.28 5.89 -0.60
C GLY A 29 7.43 4.71 -0.14
N LEU A 30 8.10 3.63 0.24
CA LEU A 30 7.49 2.38 0.68
C LEU A 30 8.12 1.91 1.99
N VAL A 31 7.29 1.58 2.97
CA VAL A 31 7.69 0.85 4.18
C VAL A 31 7.11 -0.55 4.11
N ARG A 32 7.98 -1.55 4.11
CA ARG A 32 7.60 -2.98 4.15
C ARG A 32 7.76 -3.51 5.55
N VAL A 33 6.66 -3.75 6.24
CA VAL A 33 6.67 -4.34 7.59
C VAL A 33 7.14 -5.79 7.50
N ARG A 34 8.19 -6.11 8.26
CA ARG A 34 8.80 -7.45 8.31
C ARG A 34 8.49 -8.19 9.60
N LEU A 35 8.57 -7.48 10.72
CA LEU A 35 8.19 -7.97 12.04
C LEU A 35 6.92 -7.23 12.47
N TYR A 36 5.78 -7.91 12.47
CA TYR A 36 4.50 -7.31 12.87
C TYR A 36 4.30 -7.33 14.39
N ARG A 37 4.74 -8.41 15.06
CA ARG A 37 4.67 -8.54 16.52
C ARG A 37 5.95 -9.18 17.07
N PRO A 38 6.59 -8.59 18.10
CA PRO A 38 6.28 -7.28 18.69
C PRO A 38 6.44 -6.13 17.67
N PHE A 39 5.57 -5.11 17.73
CA PHE A 39 5.60 -3.98 16.80
C PHE A 39 6.59 -2.93 17.28
N ASP A 40 7.64 -2.68 16.51
CA ASP A 40 8.67 -1.71 16.86
C ASP A 40 8.31 -0.32 16.29
N SER A 41 7.63 0.48 17.11
CA SER A 41 7.25 1.86 16.77
C SER A 41 8.47 2.72 16.43
N SER A 42 9.60 2.55 17.14
CA SER A 42 10.81 3.34 16.90
C SER A 42 11.39 3.05 15.51
N ALA A 43 11.49 1.77 15.14
CA ALA A 43 11.96 1.38 13.80
C ALA A 43 11.07 1.92 12.67
N LEU A 44 9.74 1.94 12.88
CA LEU A 44 8.81 2.57 11.93
C LEU A 44 9.14 4.06 11.76
N ILE A 45 9.23 4.81 12.86
CA ILE A 45 9.50 6.25 12.83
C ILE A 45 10.86 6.56 12.21
N GLU A 46 11.89 5.77 12.53
CA GLU A 46 13.23 5.91 11.96
C GLU A 46 13.24 5.72 10.45
N SER A 47 12.49 4.74 9.93
CA SER A 47 12.39 4.45 8.50
C SER A 47 11.72 5.55 7.66
N LEU A 48 10.92 6.43 8.29
CA LEU A 48 10.18 7.49 7.61
C LEU A 48 10.99 8.79 7.52
N PRO A 49 11.19 9.39 6.33
CA PRO A 49 11.80 10.72 6.21
C PRO A 49 10.96 11.82 6.89
N ALA A 50 11.60 12.86 7.45
CA ALA A 50 10.89 13.99 8.10
C ALA A 50 9.99 14.81 7.14
N THR A 51 10.20 14.63 5.84
CA THR A 51 9.48 15.24 4.72
C THR A 51 8.15 14.56 4.38
N VAL A 52 7.85 13.41 5.01
CA VAL A 52 6.59 12.70 4.84
C VAL A 52 5.43 13.59 5.30
N ARG A 53 4.38 13.63 4.47
CA ARG A 53 3.14 14.40 4.74
C ARG A 53 1.89 13.54 4.66
N ARG A 54 1.97 12.38 3.99
CA ARG A 54 0.82 11.50 3.71
C ARG A 54 1.27 10.05 3.82
N ILE A 55 0.48 9.23 4.49
CA ILE A 55 0.73 7.81 4.66
C ILE A 55 -0.55 7.04 4.30
N ALA A 56 -0.45 6.10 3.36
CA ALA A 56 -1.47 5.06 3.18
C ALA A 56 -0.98 3.77 3.84
N VAL A 57 -1.80 3.18 4.70
CA VAL A 57 -1.54 1.87 5.28
C VAL A 57 -2.44 0.86 4.58
N LEU A 58 -1.85 -0.20 4.04
CA LEU A 58 -2.53 -1.21 3.25
C LEU A 58 -2.62 -2.52 4.02
N ASP A 59 -3.84 -2.88 4.38
CA ASP A 59 -4.17 -4.08 5.13
C ASP A 59 -4.75 -5.16 4.21
N ARG A 60 -4.28 -6.39 4.37
CA ARG A 60 -4.80 -7.58 3.67
C ARG A 60 -5.79 -8.34 4.55
N THR A 61 -6.67 -7.61 5.21
CA THR A 61 -7.73 -8.14 6.08
C THR A 61 -8.94 -7.20 6.08
N LYS A 62 -10.05 -7.65 6.65
CA LYS A 62 -11.23 -6.83 6.92
C LYS A 62 -11.76 -7.19 8.29
N GLU A 63 -11.86 -6.19 9.17
CA GLU A 63 -12.48 -6.32 10.49
C GLU A 63 -13.77 -5.49 10.51
N PRO A 64 -14.95 -6.11 10.25
CA PRO A 64 -16.20 -5.37 10.16
C PRO A 64 -16.53 -4.64 11.47
N GLY A 65 -16.82 -3.34 11.39
CA GLY A 65 -17.18 -2.52 12.54
C GLY A 65 -16.00 -1.96 13.33
N ALA A 66 -14.76 -2.36 13.02
CA ALA A 66 -13.57 -1.75 13.60
C ALA A 66 -13.39 -0.30 13.11
N THR A 67 -12.70 0.51 13.90
CA THR A 67 -12.35 1.91 13.54
C THR A 67 -11.28 2.00 12.46
N GLY A 68 -10.63 0.88 12.14
CA GLY A 68 -9.65 0.71 11.08
C GLY A 68 -9.03 -0.69 11.18
N GLU A 69 -8.33 -1.11 10.14
CA GLU A 69 -7.66 -2.40 10.12
C GLU A 69 -6.39 -2.43 11.03
N PRO A 70 -5.90 -3.62 11.42
CA PRO A 70 -4.89 -3.74 12.46
C PRO A 70 -3.59 -2.99 12.19
N LEU A 71 -3.01 -3.11 10.99
CA LEU A 71 -1.75 -2.42 10.68
C LEU A 71 -1.95 -0.90 10.62
N TYR A 72 -3.08 -0.44 10.07
CA TYR A 72 -3.45 0.97 10.12
C TYR A 72 -3.51 1.50 11.55
N GLN A 73 -4.15 0.77 12.47
CA GLN A 73 -4.26 1.19 13.87
C GLN A 73 -2.89 1.26 14.56
N ASP A 74 -2.01 0.29 14.33
CA ASP A 74 -0.66 0.30 14.89
C ASP A 74 0.18 1.48 14.37
N VAL A 75 0.13 1.75 13.06
CA VAL A 75 0.83 2.89 12.45
C VAL A 75 0.28 4.21 12.99
N LEU A 76 -1.04 4.32 13.12
CA LEU A 76 -1.68 5.51 13.68
C LEU A 76 -1.25 5.72 15.14
N CYS A 77 -1.24 4.66 15.95
CA CYS A 77 -0.83 4.69 17.35
C CYS A 77 0.64 5.12 17.48
N ALA A 78 1.56 4.45 16.78
CA ALA A 78 2.98 4.77 16.79
C ALA A 78 3.27 6.22 16.37
N MET A 79 2.59 6.71 15.34
CA MET A 79 2.72 8.09 14.89
C MET A 79 2.17 9.09 15.92
N ALA A 80 1.02 8.80 16.53
CA ALA A 80 0.42 9.65 17.56
C ALA A 80 1.29 9.71 18.82
N GLU A 81 1.81 8.58 19.29
CA GLU A 81 2.74 8.49 20.42
C GLU A 81 4.01 9.31 20.16
N HIS A 82 4.60 9.16 18.97
CA HIS A 82 5.78 9.93 18.58
C HIS A 82 5.52 11.44 18.51
N MET A 83 4.38 11.84 17.96
CA MET A 83 4.00 13.27 17.88
C MET A 83 3.69 13.90 19.24
N ALA A 84 3.31 13.09 20.24
CA ALA A 84 3.08 13.56 21.60
C ALA A 84 4.39 13.80 22.39
N GLN A 85 5.54 13.37 21.87
CA GLN A 85 6.84 13.61 22.49
C GLN A 85 7.30 15.07 22.30
N GLY A 86 8.19 15.53 23.18
CA GLY A 86 8.66 16.93 23.19
C GLY A 86 9.55 17.34 22.00
N GLN A 87 9.96 16.40 21.13
CA GLN A 87 10.81 16.65 19.96
C GLN A 87 10.37 15.81 18.75
N PRO A 88 9.22 16.12 18.13
CA PRO A 88 8.70 15.31 17.04
C PRO A 88 9.59 15.43 15.79
N LYS A 89 9.96 14.29 15.21
CA LYS A 89 10.68 14.18 13.92
C LYS A 89 9.96 14.88 12.76
N PHE A 90 8.62 14.92 12.79
CA PHE A 90 7.80 15.52 11.76
C PHE A 90 7.31 16.90 12.19
N ALA A 91 7.33 17.86 11.26
CA ALA A 91 6.85 19.23 11.53
C ALA A 91 5.35 19.28 11.90
N ALA A 92 4.57 18.32 11.43
CA ALA A 92 3.16 18.13 11.76
C ALA A 92 2.79 16.66 11.57
N MET A 93 1.71 16.22 12.21
CA MET A 93 1.18 14.86 12.05
C MET A 93 0.87 14.60 10.57
N PRO A 94 1.53 13.64 9.90
CA PRO A 94 1.19 13.26 8.54
C PRO A 94 -0.27 12.80 8.47
N ARG A 95 -0.93 13.03 7.34
CA ARG A 95 -2.29 12.50 7.14
C ARG A 95 -2.18 11.00 6.87
N ILE A 96 -2.75 10.19 7.76
CA ILE A 96 -2.70 8.72 7.71
C ILE A 96 -4.08 8.20 7.30
N VAL A 97 -4.13 7.35 6.27
CA VAL A 97 -5.35 6.68 5.80
C VAL A 97 -5.12 5.18 5.71
N GLY A 98 -6.16 4.40 6.02
CA GLY A 98 -6.15 2.94 5.91
C GLY A 98 -6.92 2.51 4.67
N GLY A 99 -6.43 1.47 4.01
CA GLY A 99 -7.08 0.87 2.86
C GLY A 99 -6.91 -0.64 2.81
N ARG A 100 -7.87 -1.32 2.20
CA ARG A 100 -7.87 -2.78 2.06
C ARG A 100 -7.50 -3.21 0.66
N TYR A 101 -6.75 -4.30 0.56
CA TYR A 101 -6.39 -4.90 -0.72
C TYR A 101 -6.32 -6.44 -0.62
N GLY A 102 -6.34 -7.12 -1.76
CA GLY A 102 -5.88 -8.50 -1.87
C GLY A 102 -6.65 -9.56 -1.06
N LEU A 103 -7.88 -9.29 -0.63
CA LEU A 103 -8.72 -10.24 0.10
C LEU A 103 -9.07 -11.43 -0.80
N SER A 104 -8.99 -12.65 -0.25
CA SER A 104 -9.31 -13.89 -0.98
C SER A 104 -8.57 -14.03 -2.31
N SER A 105 -7.27 -13.70 -2.32
CA SER A 105 -6.41 -13.72 -3.51
C SER A 105 -6.88 -12.80 -4.65
N LYS A 106 -7.64 -11.74 -4.33
CA LYS A 106 -7.88 -10.66 -5.27
C LYS A 106 -6.54 -10.10 -5.74
N GLU A 107 -6.44 -9.85 -7.04
CA GLU A 107 -5.22 -9.35 -7.66
C GLU A 107 -4.77 -8.02 -7.04
N PHE A 108 -3.46 -7.81 -6.93
CA PHE A 108 -2.87 -6.55 -6.46
C PHE A 108 -1.65 -6.19 -7.31
N THR A 109 -1.87 -5.30 -8.28
CA THR A 109 -0.88 -4.97 -9.32
C THR A 109 -0.16 -3.63 -9.05
N PRO A 110 0.95 -3.35 -9.73
CA PRO A 110 1.59 -2.03 -9.69
C PRO A 110 0.65 -0.86 -10.05
N ALA A 111 -0.33 -1.08 -10.95
CA ALA A 111 -1.36 -0.09 -11.29
C ALA A 111 -2.25 0.26 -10.09
N MET A 112 -2.62 -0.74 -9.30
CA MET A 112 -3.38 -0.55 -8.07
C MET A 112 -2.58 0.24 -7.04
N VAL A 113 -1.28 0.00 -6.93
CA VAL A 113 -0.38 0.78 -6.06
C VAL A 113 -0.28 2.23 -6.54
N LYS A 114 -0.12 2.45 -7.85
CA LYS A 114 -0.11 3.80 -8.45
C LYS A 114 -1.39 4.55 -8.10
N ALA A 115 -2.56 3.91 -8.21
CA ALA A 115 -3.85 4.51 -7.85
C ALA A 115 -3.89 4.96 -6.37
N VAL A 116 -3.29 4.20 -5.45
CA VAL A 116 -3.17 4.61 -4.04
C VAL A 116 -2.34 5.90 -3.93
N TYR A 117 -1.19 5.99 -4.60
CA TYR A 117 -0.38 7.22 -4.59
C TYR A 117 -1.08 8.40 -5.26
N ASP A 118 -1.76 8.19 -6.39
CA ASP A 118 -2.55 9.21 -7.08
C ASP A 118 -3.60 9.79 -6.14
N ARG A 119 -4.31 8.92 -5.40
CA ARG A 119 -5.28 9.32 -4.38
C ARG A 119 -4.66 10.08 -3.22
N LEU A 120 -3.49 9.65 -2.73
CA LEU A 120 -2.76 10.37 -1.69
C LEU A 120 -2.42 11.80 -2.16
N GLU A 121 -1.89 11.92 -3.37
CA GLU A 121 -1.43 13.19 -3.94
C GLU A 121 -2.57 14.15 -4.30
N ALA A 122 -3.71 13.62 -4.75
CA ALA A 122 -4.92 14.40 -5.00
C ALA A 122 -5.52 15.04 -3.74
N GLY A 123 -5.11 14.60 -2.55
CA GLY A 123 -5.64 15.10 -1.27
C GLY A 123 -7.01 14.51 -0.90
N ASP A 124 -7.59 13.67 -1.75
CA ASP A 124 -8.79 12.86 -1.51
C ASP A 124 -8.49 11.65 -0.62
N LEU A 125 -8.07 11.94 0.60
CA LEU A 125 -7.59 11.00 1.61
C LEU A 125 -8.76 10.54 2.48
N ARG A 126 -9.77 9.92 1.85
CA ARG A 126 -10.83 9.22 2.58
C ARG A 126 -10.24 7.94 3.19
N HIS A 127 -10.31 7.84 4.51
CA HIS A 127 -9.98 6.63 5.24
C HIS A 127 -10.95 5.49 4.88
N SER A 128 -10.51 4.24 5.04
CA SER A 128 -11.27 3.01 4.80
C SER A 128 -11.60 2.72 3.33
N PHE A 129 -10.66 3.03 2.43
CA PHE A 129 -10.81 2.75 1.00
C PHE A 129 -10.53 1.27 0.66
N THR A 130 -10.92 0.85 -0.54
CA THR A 130 -10.62 -0.48 -1.10
C THR A 130 -9.92 -0.36 -2.45
N VAL A 131 -9.07 -1.32 -2.78
CA VAL A 131 -8.35 -1.35 -4.07
C VAL A 131 -8.57 -2.69 -4.75
N GLY A 132 -8.83 -2.65 -6.05
CA GLY A 132 -9.00 -3.82 -6.91
C GLY A 132 -10.45 -4.30 -7.07
N ILE A 133 -11.42 -3.65 -6.44
CA ILE A 133 -12.86 -3.91 -6.65
C ILE A 133 -13.56 -2.65 -7.17
N THR A 134 -14.76 -2.80 -7.70
CA THR A 134 -15.72 -1.72 -7.86
C THR A 134 -16.74 -1.86 -6.74
N ASP A 135 -16.78 -0.89 -5.84
CA ASP A 135 -17.73 -0.82 -4.74
C ASP A 135 -18.73 0.31 -5.03
N ASP A 136 -19.80 -0.05 -5.73
CA ASP A 136 -20.89 0.84 -6.13
C ASP A 136 -21.95 1.03 -5.04
N VAL A 137 -21.77 0.42 -3.87
CA VAL A 137 -22.69 0.52 -2.73
C VAL A 137 -22.15 1.46 -1.65
N THR A 138 -20.93 1.23 -1.16
CA THR A 138 -20.32 2.06 -0.11
C THR A 138 -19.30 3.07 -0.63
N HIS A 139 -19.02 3.02 -1.94
CA HIS A 139 -18.15 3.96 -2.65
C HIS A 139 -16.78 4.09 -1.97
N THR A 140 -16.21 2.97 -1.52
CA THR A 140 -14.88 2.90 -0.92
C THR A 140 -13.79 2.57 -1.94
N SER A 141 -14.15 2.02 -3.10
CA SER A 141 -13.19 1.63 -4.13
C SER A 141 -12.53 2.83 -4.77
N ILE A 142 -11.23 2.70 -5.03
CA ILE A 142 -10.46 3.68 -5.81
C ILE A 142 -10.39 3.25 -7.27
N ASP A 143 -10.46 4.23 -8.18
CA ASP A 143 -10.32 3.98 -9.61
C ASP A 143 -8.89 3.57 -9.95
N VAL A 144 -8.75 2.55 -10.80
CA VAL A 144 -7.46 2.00 -11.21
C VAL A 144 -7.32 2.13 -12.72
N ASP A 145 -6.31 2.88 -13.15
CA ASP A 145 -5.89 2.93 -14.54
C ASP A 145 -5.11 1.66 -14.89
N ALA A 146 -5.78 0.73 -15.56
CA ALA A 146 -5.20 -0.56 -15.96
C ALA A 146 -4.14 -0.44 -17.07
N SER A 147 -3.97 0.73 -17.70
CA SER A 147 -2.96 0.92 -18.76
C SER A 147 -1.55 1.06 -18.20
N PHE A 148 -1.41 1.36 -16.89
CA PHE A 148 -0.11 1.43 -16.24
C PHE A 148 0.48 0.03 -16.05
N THR A 149 1.63 -0.21 -16.68
CA THR A 149 2.38 -1.47 -16.53
C THR A 149 3.80 -1.19 -16.08
N VAL A 150 4.30 -2.01 -15.17
CA VAL A 150 5.72 -2.08 -14.82
C VAL A 150 6.25 -3.41 -15.34
N SER A 151 7.14 -3.36 -16.31
CA SER A 151 7.83 -4.55 -16.83
C SER A 151 9.22 -4.13 -17.30
N ALA A 152 10.25 -4.86 -16.87
CA ALA A 152 11.58 -4.66 -17.42
C ALA A 152 11.57 -5.06 -18.92
N PRO A 153 12.21 -4.28 -19.81
CA PRO A 153 12.24 -4.58 -21.26
C PRO A 153 12.77 -5.97 -21.60
N GLU A 154 13.67 -6.47 -20.75
CA GLU A 154 14.35 -7.76 -20.89
C GLU A 154 13.45 -8.97 -20.49
N THR A 155 12.32 -8.72 -19.82
CA THR A 155 11.50 -9.80 -19.22
C THR A 155 10.50 -10.38 -20.23
N VAL A 156 10.72 -11.65 -20.59
CA VAL A 156 9.74 -12.43 -21.36
C VAL A 156 8.57 -12.83 -20.44
N ARG A 157 7.34 -12.64 -20.91
CA ARG A 157 6.10 -13.04 -20.24
C ARG A 157 5.34 -14.02 -21.11
N ALA A 158 4.85 -15.09 -20.51
CA ALA A 158 4.05 -16.11 -21.18
C ALA A 158 2.76 -16.38 -20.40
N MET A 159 1.71 -16.74 -21.12
CA MET A 159 0.46 -17.25 -20.54
C MET A 159 0.19 -18.62 -21.14
N PHE A 160 -0.04 -19.60 -20.27
CA PHE A 160 -0.35 -20.97 -20.66
C PHE A 160 -1.78 -21.29 -20.23
N PHE A 161 -2.61 -21.68 -21.20
CA PHE A 161 -3.98 -22.11 -20.95
C PHE A 161 -4.03 -23.62 -21.14
N GLY A 162 -4.35 -24.35 -20.06
CA GLY A 162 -4.44 -25.80 -20.04
C GLY A 162 -5.74 -26.29 -19.42
N LEU A 163 -6.05 -27.56 -19.64
CA LEU A 163 -7.14 -28.29 -19.00
C LEU A 163 -6.67 -28.89 -17.66
N GLY A 164 -7.61 -29.17 -16.76
CA GLY A 164 -7.31 -29.89 -15.52
C GLY A 164 -6.64 -31.23 -15.80
N SER A 165 -5.44 -31.43 -15.24
CA SER A 165 -4.62 -32.64 -15.35
C SER A 165 -4.05 -32.95 -16.75
N ASP A 166 -3.92 -31.97 -17.64
CA ASP A 166 -3.34 -32.17 -18.99
C ASP A 166 -1.81 -32.07 -19.08
N GLY A 167 -1.14 -31.71 -17.97
CA GLY A 167 0.31 -31.56 -17.88
C GLY A 167 0.82 -30.12 -17.99
N THR A 168 -0.01 -29.14 -18.35
CA THR A 168 0.41 -27.74 -18.61
C THR A 168 1.09 -27.05 -17.43
N VAL A 169 0.69 -27.37 -16.18
CA VAL A 169 1.31 -26.78 -14.97
C VAL A 169 2.65 -27.46 -14.62
N GLY A 170 2.86 -28.71 -15.05
CA GLY A 170 4.07 -29.48 -14.74
C GLY A 170 5.19 -29.38 -15.76
N SER A 171 4.89 -28.94 -16.99
CA SER A 171 5.84 -28.76 -18.11
C SER A 171 6.57 -27.43 -18.04
#